data_AF-A0A1I0Y0H8-F1
#
_entry.id   AF-A0A1I0Y0H8-F1
#
_cell.length_a   1.000
_cell.length_b   1.000
_cell.length_c   1.000
_cell.angle_alpha   90.00
_cell.angle_beta   90.00
_cell.angle_gamma   90.00
#
_symmetry.space_group_name_H-M   'P 1'
#
loop_
_entity.id
_entity.type
_entity.pdbx_description
1 polymer ?
#
loop_
_entity_poly.entity_id
_entity_poly.type
_entity_poly.pdbx_seq_one_letter_code
_entity_poly.pdbx_strand_id
1 'polypeptide(L)'
;MTDVRGQAPGSAIALLEPLAPRPASRPRLTARTVLVLLAVYAGARVLSALLLLVVHRTGVVDDGPGGLGAGLAATLPGTGFTDLLQGWDGEYYRRIAEDGYPTDLPLDADGEVAKNPWAFMPVYPLLARGVMAVTGLGFGAAGTAVALLAGAAAVIVLHVLLLPHAGRRAATLGAVLLAISPMSFLFTVTYAESTFLVLVFGALVAMTRQRYALFAVLGVVAAFTRPGALALAFALVLLHLVRARRGLVQHRREHVAALGAATAVTLAGLAWPVVAGLVTGRADAYLATETAWQQEYTGHAGFVPFTPWFRFASAVLDPVLGPGAGVVLVTLLLGTTVVVVARRWNAPGADLTVWAVAYLAYLVAVFVPQHSTFRLLLPLAPALGDPGLTGTRRRAALAVGASLALQPVAVLALWVVVAP
;
A
#
# COMPACT_ATOMS: atom_id res chain seq x y z
N MET A 1 18.06 -66.09 -19.30
CA MET A 1 16.70 -65.69 -19.71
C MET A 1 16.10 -64.87 -18.59
N THR A 2 16.18 -63.56 -18.74
CA THR A 2 15.77 -62.50 -17.81
C THR A 2 14.28 -62.23 -17.98
N ASP A 3 13.49 -62.39 -16.92
CA ASP A 3 12.08 -61.99 -16.88
C ASP A 3 11.98 -60.55 -16.35
N VAL A 4 11.73 -59.61 -17.26
CA VAL A 4 11.46 -58.20 -16.99
C VAL A 4 9.95 -58.04 -16.89
N ARG A 5 9.42 -58.00 -15.67
CA ARG A 5 8.03 -57.59 -15.41
C ARG A 5 7.98 -56.11 -15.06
N GLY A 6 7.16 -55.39 -15.82
CA GLY A 6 7.13 -53.94 -15.88
C GLY A 6 6.70 -53.26 -14.59
N GLN A 7 7.53 -52.31 -14.16
CA GLN A 7 7.08 -51.17 -13.36
C GLN A 7 6.22 -50.27 -14.24
N ALA A 8 4.92 -50.22 -13.95
CA ALA A 8 4.07 -49.14 -14.43
C ALA A 8 4.56 -47.81 -13.79
N PRO A 9 4.69 -46.71 -14.57
CA PRO A 9 5.04 -45.42 -14.00
C PRO A 9 3.92 -44.96 -13.06
N GLY A 10 4.28 -44.79 -11.78
CA GLY A 10 3.42 -44.19 -10.77
C GLY A 10 2.90 -42.85 -11.27
N SER A 11 1.61 -42.82 -11.58
CA SER A 11 0.86 -41.65 -11.99
C SER A 11 1.10 -40.49 -11.03
N ALA A 12 1.51 -39.34 -11.56
CA ALA A 12 1.67 -38.05 -10.89
C ALA A 12 0.31 -37.44 -10.44
N ILE A 13 -0.57 -38.25 -9.86
CA ILE A 13 -1.90 -37.90 -9.35
C ILE A 13 -1.88 -38.04 -7.80
N ALA A 14 -0.85 -37.48 -7.17
CA ALA A 14 -0.74 -37.41 -5.71
C ALA A 14 -0.74 -35.95 -5.19
N LEU A 15 -1.12 -34.98 -6.03
CA LEU A 15 -1.11 -33.54 -5.70
C LEU A 15 -2.50 -32.92 -5.48
N LEU A 16 -3.54 -33.74 -5.40
CA LEU A 16 -4.92 -33.29 -5.15
C LEU A 16 -5.41 -33.78 -3.79
N GLU A 17 -4.67 -33.46 -2.72
CA GLU A 17 -5.25 -33.52 -1.40
C GLU A 17 -6.29 -32.39 -1.28
N PRO A 18 -7.58 -32.70 -1.03
CA PRO A 18 -8.59 -31.67 -0.84
C PRO A 18 -8.20 -30.85 0.40
N LEU A 19 -8.22 -29.52 0.27
CA LEU A 19 -8.12 -28.61 1.41
C LEU A 19 -9.04 -29.12 2.53
N ALA A 20 -8.46 -29.40 3.70
CA ALA A 20 -9.18 -29.88 4.87
C ALA A 20 -10.47 -29.07 5.09
N PRO A 21 -11.59 -29.71 5.45
CA PRO A 21 -12.87 -29.04 5.66
C PRO A 21 -12.70 -27.86 6.62
N ARG A 22 -13.15 -26.67 6.18
CA ARG A 22 -13.09 -25.44 6.98
C ARG A 22 -13.81 -25.68 8.32
N PRO A 23 -13.22 -25.34 9.47
CA PRO A 23 -13.85 -25.56 10.78
C PRO A 23 -15.23 -24.90 10.86
N ALA A 24 -16.20 -25.61 11.46
CA ALA A 24 -17.62 -25.27 11.46
C ALA A 24 -17.95 -23.94 12.16
N SER A 25 -17.08 -23.46 13.06
CA SER A 25 -17.21 -22.13 13.67
C SER A 25 -16.24 -21.14 13.02
N ARG A 26 -16.76 -20.22 12.20
CA ARG A 26 -15.96 -19.08 11.74
C ARG A 26 -15.56 -18.25 12.96
N PRO A 27 -14.25 -18.07 13.24
CA PRO A 27 -13.83 -17.24 14.36
C PRO A 27 -14.42 -15.84 14.22
N ARG A 28 -15.09 -15.37 15.28
CA ARG A 28 -15.79 -14.08 15.29
C ARG A 28 -14.92 -12.99 15.91
N LEU A 29 -15.05 -11.78 15.37
CA LEU A 29 -14.58 -10.56 16.00
C LEU A 29 -15.33 -10.39 17.34
N THR A 30 -14.60 -10.12 18.42
CA THR A 30 -15.21 -9.89 19.74
C THR A 30 -15.02 -8.43 20.14
N ALA A 31 -15.95 -7.88 20.92
CA ALA A 31 -15.84 -6.51 21.43
C ALA A 31 -14.53 -6.27 22.18
N ARG A 32 -14.10 -7.26 23.00
CA ARG A 32 -12.80 -7.21 23.69
C ARG A 32 -11.62 -7.08 22.72
N THR A 33 -11.59 -7.82 21.62
CA THR A 33 -10.52 -7.70 20.63
C THR A 33 -10.53 -6.33 19.96
N VAL A 34 -11.72 -5.80 19.62
CA VAL A 34 -11.84 -4.44 19.06
C VAL A 34 -11.29 -3.40 20.04
N LEU A 35 -11.70 -3.45 21.31
CA LEU A 35 -11.22 -2.52 22.34
C LEU A 35 -9.70 -2.58 22.51
N VAL A 36 -9.11 -3.78 22.52
CA VAL A 36 -7.65 -3.94 22.59
C VAL A 36 -6.95 -3.32 21.38
N LEU A 37 -7.44 -3.57 20.17
CA LEU A 37 -6.85 -3.01 18.96
C LEU A 37 -6.97 -1.48 18.93
N LEU A 38 -8.11 -0.93 19.33
CA LEU A 38 -8.32 0.51 19.44
C LEU A 38 -7.44 1.15 20.50
N ALA A 39 -7.28 0.51 21.67
CA ALA A 39 -6.38 1.01 22.72
C ALA A 39 -4.92 1.02 22.27
N VAL A 40 -4.46 -0.06 21.62
CA VAL A 40 -3.11 -0.13 21.05
C VAL A 40 -2.93 0.91 19.95
N TYR A 41 -3.91 1.07 19.06
CA TYR A 41 -3.89 2.08 18.01
C TYR A 41 -3.80 3.49 18.59
N ALA A 42 -4.63 3.83 19.59
CA ALA A 42 -4.59 5.12 20.26
C ALA A 42 -3.22 5.39 20.91
N GLY A 43 -2.67 4.42 21.64
CA GLY A 43 -1.32 4.52 22.21
C GLY A 43 -0.23 4.72 21.14
N ALA A 44 -0.34 4.01 20.01
CA ALA A 44 0.56 4.18 18.88
C ALA A 44 0.45 5.57 18.24
N ARG A 45 -0.76 6.15 18.18
CA ARG A 45 -0.97 7.52 17.68
C ARG A 45 -0.40 8.58 18.60
N VAL A 46 -0.50 8.39 19.92
CA VAL A 46 0.19 9.26 20.90
C VAL A 46 1.71 9.20 20.67
N LEU A 47 2.29 8.00 20.54
CA LEU A 47 3.73 7.86 20.25
C LEU A 47 4.12 8.55 18.94
N SER A 48 3.39 8.32 17.85
CA SER A 48 3.66 8.99 16.57
C SER A 48 3.56 10.51 16.67
N ALA A 49 2.55 11.03 17.38
CA ALA A 49 2.39 12.47 17.59
C ALA A 49 3.53 13.06 18.43
N LEU A 50 3.99 12.35 19.47
CA LEU A 50 5.14 12.76 20.28
C LEU A 50 6.43 12.76 19.46
N LEU A 51 6.67 11.74 18.63
CA LEU A 51 7.85 11.70 17.74
C LEU A 51 7.86 12.87 16.75
N LEU A 52 6.72 13.12 16.09
CA LEU A 52 6.57 14.26 15.18
C LEU A 52 6.71 15.60 15.91
N LEU A 53 6.20 15.71 17.14
CA LEU A 53 6.33 16.92 17.95
C LEU A 53 7.78 17.16 18.36
N VAL A 54 8.51 16.12 18.76
CA VAL A 54 9.95 16.21 19.08
C VAL A 54 10.71 16.71 17.86
N VAL A 55 10.48 16.09 16.69
CA VAL A 55 11.08 16.50 15.41
C VAL A 55 10.79 17.96 15.11
N HIS A 56 9.52 18.36 15.21
CA HIS A 56 9.10 19.74 14.99
C HIS A 56 9.84 20.71 15.92
N ARG A 57 9.86 20.42 17.23
CA ARG A 57 10.50 21.27 18.23
C ARG A 57 12.02 21.34 18.08
N THR A 58 12.66 20.25 17.68
CA THR A 58 14.11 20.22 17.47
C THR A 58 14.51 20.93 16.19
N GLY A 59 13.73 20.76 15.11
CA GLY A 59 14.04 21.43 13.84
C GLY A 59 13.77 22.93 13.87
N VAL A 60 12.78 23.40 14.64
CA VAL A 60 12.58 24.86 14.89
C VAL A 60 13.76 25.49 15.67
N VAL A 61 14.60 24.68 16.32
CA VAL A 61 15.77 25.15 17.10
C VAL A 61 17.07 25.01 16.31
N ASP A 62 17.10 24.20 15.25
CA ASP A 62 18.28 23.85 14.46
C ASP A 62 18.20 24.47 13.04
N ASP A 63 18.30 25.81 12.98
CA ASP A 63 18.22 26.61 11.75
C ASP A 63 19.54 26.64 10.93
N GLY A 64 20.50 25.78 11.26
CA GLY A 64 21.78 25.70 10.57
C GLY A 64 21.65 25.15 9.13
N PRO A 65 22.50 25.58 8.18
CA PRO A 65 22.55 24.97 6.85
C PRO A 65 22.83 23.47 6.94
N GLY A 66 21.92 22.64 6.41
CA GLY A 66 22.01 21.17 6.48
C GLY A 66 21.56 20.55 7.81
N GLY A 67 21.04 21.35 8.75
CA GLY A 67 20.43 20.89 10.00
C GLY A 67 18.99 20.39 9.82
N LEU A 68 18.40 19.87 10.89
CA LEU A 68 17.02 19.36 10.89
C LEU A 68 15.99 20.46 10.56
N GLY A 69 16.28 21.72 10.89
CA GLY A 69 15.43 22.85 10.56
C GLY A 69 15.38 23.15 9.06
N ALA A 70 16.50 23.01 8.35
CA ALA A 70 16.54 23.18 6.89
C ALA A 70 15.68 22.11 6.18
N GLY A 71 15.79 20.84 6.59
CA GLY A 71 14.97 19.75 6.05
C GLY A 71 13.47 19.92 6.37
N LEU A 72 13.13 20.41 7.56
CA LEU A 72 11.75 20.76 7.88
C LEU A 72 11.25 21.95 7.05
N ALA A 73 12.00 23.05 6.98
CA ALA A 73 11.58 24.23 6.22
C ALA A 73 11.27 23.92 4.75
N ALA A 74 12.01 23.01 4.13
CA ALA A 74 11.77 22.56 2.75
C ALA A 74 10.48 21.73 2.58
N THR A 75 9.89 21.20 3.66
CA THR A 75 8.71 20.32 3.62
C THR A 75 7.42 20.97 4.10
N LEU A 76 7.52 22.13 4.75
CA LEU A 76 6.42 22.72 5.50
C LEU A 76 5.80 23.94 4.80
N PRO A 77 4.46 24.04 4.74
CA PRO A 77 3.79 25.26 4.30
C PRO A 77 3.84 26.40 5.34
N GLY A 78 4.32 26.13 6.56
CA GLY A 78 4.41 27.07 7.67
C GLY A 78 5.17 26.51 8.87
N THR A 79 5.28 27.27 9.96
CA THR A 79 6.04 26.88 11.16
C THR A 79 5.20 26.22 12.24
N GLY A 80 3.92 25.94 12.00
CA GLY A 80 3.03 25.30 12.96
C GLY A 80 3.16 23.78 12.98
N PHE A 81 2.82 23.16 14.11
CA PHE A 81 2.80 21.69 14.21
C PHE A 81 1.80 21.03 13.24
N THR A 82 0.68 21.70 12.97
CA THR A 82 -0.30 21.23 11.97
C THR A 82 0.23 21.30 10.55
N ASP A 83 1.19 22.18 10.27
CA ASP A 83 1.84 22.29 8.96
C ASP A 83 2.76 21.09 8.72
N LEU A 84 3.38 20.55 9.78
CA LEU A 84 4.13 19.29 9.71
C LEU A 84 3.26 18.10 9.33
N LEU A 85 2.01 18.08 9.75
CA LEU A 85 1.07 17.04 9.36
C LEU A 85 0.61 17.17 7.90
N GLN A 86 0.85 18.33 7.28
CA GLN A 86 0.46 18.68 5.92
C GLN A 86 1.63 18.68 4.93
N GLY A 87 2.86 18.42 5.38
CA GLY A 87 4.01 18.38 4.48
C GLY A 87 3.88 17.35 3.36
N TRP A 88 4.68 17.52 2.31
CA TRP A 88 4.79 16.59 1.17
C TRP A 88 3.43 16.36 0.44
N ASP A 89 2.94 15.12 0.35
CA ASP A 89 1.68 14.80 -0.34
C ASP A 89 0.47 15.52 0.30
N GLY A 90 0.56 15.85 1.59
CA GLY A 90 -0.50 16.53 2.36
C GLY A 90 -0.85 17.88 1.76
N GLU A 91 0.14 18.58 1.21
CA GLU A 91 -0.01 19.88 0.56
C GLU A 91 -0.86 19.76 -0.71
N TYR A 92 -0.66 18.70 -1.50
CA TYR A 92 -1.48 18.46 -2.68
C TYR A 92 -2.91 18.08 -2.30
N TYR A 93 -3.09 17.24 -1.27
CA TYR A 93 -4.43 16.95 -0.76
C TYR A 93 -5.12 18.19 -0.20
N ARG A 94 -4.40 19.09 0.46
CA ARG A 94 -4.92 20.38 0.93
C ARG A 94 -5.41 21.23 -0.24
N ARG A 95 -4.58 21.44 -1.26
CA ARG A 95 -4.96 22.17 -2.49
C ARG A 95 -6.20 21.58 -3.15
N ILE A 96 -6.31 20.25 -3.24
CA ILE A 96 -7.52 19.61 -3.79
C ILE A 96 -8.74 19.88 -2.91
N ALA A 97 -8.58 19.81 -1.59
CA ALA A 97 -9.67 20.04 -0.64
C ALA A 97 -10.08 21.52 -0.55
N GLU A 98 -9.21 22.47 -0.86
CA GLU A 98 -9.50 23.91 -0.76
C GLU A 98 -9.86 24.50 -2.13
N ASP A 99 -9.05 24.21 -3.15
CA ASP A 99 -9.11 24.84 -4.46
C ASP A 99 -9.67 23.92 -5.56
N GLY A 100 -9.60 22.60 -5.36
CA GLY A 100 -9.97 21.61 -6.37
C GLY A 100 -8.80 21.27 -7.31
N TYR A 101 -9.12 20.70 -8.48
CA TYR A 101 -8.12 20.34 -9.48
C TYR A 101 -7.88 21.49 -10.46
N PRO A 102 -6.63 21.81 -10.81
CA PRO A 102 -6.32 22.85 -11.78
C PRO A 102 -6.75 22.41 -13.19
N THR A 103 -7.23 23.36 -13.98
CA THR A 103 -7.54 23.16 -15.40
C THR A 103 -6.28 23.16 -16.26
N ASP A 104 -5.28 23.96 -15.89
CA ASP A 104 -4.01 24.04 -16.60
C ASP A 104 -2.91 23.34 -15.81
N LEU A 105 -2.06 22.58 -16.51
CA LEU A 105 -0.91 21.94 -15.88
C LEU A 105 0.20 22.97 -15.65
N PRO A 106 0.72 23.11 -14.42
CA PRO A 106 1.85 24.00 -14.18
C PRO A 106 3.08 23.49 -14.92
N LEU A 107 3.86 24.42 -15.47
CA LEU A 107 5.15 24.12 -16.10
C LEU A 107 6.28 24.61 -15.22
N ASP A 108 7.42 23.91 -15.26
CA ASP A 108 8.66 24.34 -14.62
C ASP A 108 9.45 25.34 -15.50
N ALA A 109 10.66 25.69 -15.05
CA ALA A 109 11.51 26.66 -15.75
C ALA A 109 11.97 26.19 -17.13
N ASP A 110 12.01 24.87 -17.36
CA ASP A 110 12.40 24.25 -18.62
C ASP A 110 11.20 24.02 -19.55
N GLY A 111 9.98 24.37 -19.10
CA GLY A 111 8.74 24.21 -19.85
C GLY A 111 8.14 22.81 -19.75
N GLU A 112 8.64 21.96 -18.86
CA GLU A 112 8.14 20.62 -18.59
C GLU A 112 7.02 20.64 -17.56
N VAL A 113 6.15 19.64 -17.56
CA VAL A 113 5.05 19.58 -16.59
C VAL A 113 5.60 19.40 -15.18
N ALA A 114 5.30 20.35 -14.29
CA ALA A 114 5.70 20.30 -12.89
C ALA A 114 4.79 19.38 -12.07
N LYS A 115 5.30 18.95 -10.90
CA LYS A 115 4.55 18.21 -9.89
C LYS A 115 3.28 18.97 -9.49
N ASN A 116 2.13 18.30 -9.58
CA ASN A 116 0.84 18.98 -9.42
C ASN A 116 -0.27 18.06 -8.85
N PRO A 117 -1.43 18.63 -8.45
CA PRO A 117 -2.50 17.88 -7.80
C PRO A 117 -3.06 16.68 -8.57
N TRP A 118 -2.91 16.58 -9.89
CA TRP A 118 -3.45 15.46 -10.66
C TRP A 118 -2.80 14.11 -10.35
N ALA A 119 -1.65 14.09 -9.66
CA ALA A 119 -1.04 12.87 -9.11
C ALA A 119 -1.86 12.25 -7.95
N PHE A 120 -2.78 13.02 -7.36
CA PHE A 120 -3.50 12.64 -6.13
C PHE A 120 -4.99 12.52 -6.39
N MET A 121 -5.60 11.44 -5.94
CA MET A 121 -6.99 11.09 -6.24
C MET A 121 -7.98 11.67 -5.21
N PRO A 122 -9.26 11.86 -5.59
CA PRO A 122 -10.14 12.80 -4.90
C PRO A 122 -10.77 12.30 -3.60
N VAL A 123 -10.84 10.99 -3.33
CA VAL A 123 -11.65 10.48 -2.21
C VAL A 123 -11.16 11.00 -0.85
N TYR A 124 -9.86 10.95 -0.58
CA TYR A 124 -9.31 11.43 0.68
C TYR A 124 -9.51 12.95 0.89
N PRO A 125 -9.11 13.84 -0.03
CA PRO A 125 -9.27 15.28 0.15
C PRO A 125 -10.75 15.70 0.18
N LEU A 126 -11.64 15.02 -0.56
CA LEU A 126 -13.08 15.31 -0.47
C LEU A 126 -13.70 14.87 0.86
N LEU A 127 -13.25 13.77 1.46
CA LEU A 127 -13.64 13.39 2.82
C LEU A 127 -13.18 14.45 3.83
N ALA A 128 -11.93 14.93 3.70
CA ALA A 128 -11.41 16.00 4.54
C ALA A 128 -12.22 17.31 4.36
N ARG A 129 -12.52 17.72 3.12
CA ARG A 129 -13.40 18.85 2.81
C ARG A 129 -14.78 18.71 3.47
N GLY A 130 -15.36 17.52 3.47
CA GLY A 130 -16.62 17.23 4.17
C GLY A 130 -16.53 17.45 5.68
N VAL A 131 -15.43 16.99 6.32
CA VAL A 131 -15.17 17.23 7.75
C VAL A 131 -14.96 18.73 8.02
N MET A 132 -14.23 19.44 7.17
CA MET A 132 -14.05 20.91 7.27
C MET A 132 -15.41 21.61 7.24
N ALA A 133 -16.28 21.26 6.28
CA ALA A 133 -17.61 21.86 6.13
C ALA A 133 -18.52 21.65 7.35
N VAL A 134 -18.43 20.50 8.02
CA VAL A 134 -19.27 20.17 9.19
C VAL A 134 -18.71 20.75 10.50
N THR A 135 -17.39 20.86 10.62
CA THR A 135 -16.73 21.23 11.90
C THR A 135 -16.18 22.65 11.94
N GLY A 136 -16.00 23.29 10.79
CA GLY A 136 -15.30 24.58 10.67
C GLY A 136 -13.78 24.48 10.87
N LEU A 137 -13.22 23.28 11.02
CA LEU A 137 -11.78 23.07 11.18
C LEU A 137 -11.05 23.26 9.85
N GLY A 138 -9.78 23.69 9.92
CA GLY A 138 -8.87 23.72 8.77
C GLY A 138 -8.45 22.33 8.30
N PHE A 139 -7.88 22.25 7.09
CA PHE A 139 -7.51 20.98 6.45
C PHE A 139 -6.60 20.10 7.31
N GLY A 140 -5.59 20.67 7.98
CA GLY A 140 -4.68 19.91 8.85
C GLY A 140 -5.42 19.05 9.89
N ALA A 141 -6.36 19.64 10.64
CA ALA A 141 -7.13 18.91 11.64
C ALA A 141 -8.15 17.96 11.02
N ALA A 142 -8.86 18.38 9.96
CA ALA A 142 -9.86 17.59 9.28
C ALA A 142 -9.25 16.35 8.58
N GLY A 143 -8.16 16.53 7.85
CA GLY A 143 -7.41 15.47 7.18
C GLY A 143 -6.81 14.47 8.16
N THR A 144 -6.22 14.96 9.27
CA THR A 144 -5.72 14.08 10.34
C THR A 144 -6.85 13.28 10.98
N ALA A 145 -8.02 13.88 11.22
CA ALA A 145 -9.18 13.15 11.72
C ALA A 145 -9.61 12.02 10.78
N VAL A 146 -9.66 12.27 9.46
CA VAL A 146 -9.94 11.23 8.46
C VAL A 146 -8.89 10.12 8.51
N ALA A 147 -7.60 10.46 8.55
CA ALA A 147 -6.50 9.50 8.61
C ALA A 147 -6.56 8.62 9.88
N LEU A 148 -6.84 9.22 11.05
CA LEU A 148 -6.96 8.51 12.32
C LEU A 148 -8.14 7.53 12.33
N LEU A 149 -9.31 7.97 11.86
CA LEU A 149 -10.50 7.12 11.84
C LEU A 149 -10.36 5.98 10.82
N ALA A 150 -9.87 6.28 9.62
CA ALA A 150 -9.62 5.28 8.59
C ALA A 150 -8.52 4.29 9.01
N GLY A 151 -7.47 4.75 9.70
CA GLY A 151 -6.39 3.90 10.18
C GLY A 151 -6.84 2.95 11.28
N ALA A 152 -7.68 3.42 12.23
CA ALA A 152 -8.29 2.56 13.24
C ALA A 152 -9.16 1.47 12.58
N ALA A 153 -9.97 1.86 11.58
CA ALA A 153 -10.77 0.92 10.81
C ALA A 153 -9.90 -0.08 10.03
N ALA A 154 -8.80 0.37 9.41
CA ALA A 154 -7.86 -0.48 8.67
C ALA A 154 -7.25 -1.57 9.56
N VAL A 155 -6.85 -1.23 10.80
CA VAL A 155 -6.31 -2.20 11.78
C VAL A 155 -7.35 -3.26 12.14
N ILE A 156 -8.61 -2.86 12.36
CA ILE A 156 -9.71 -3.79 12.65
C ILE A 156 -10.00 -4.68 11.44
N VAL A 157 -10.06 -4.11 10.24
CA VAL A 157 -10.38 -4.86 9.02
C VAL A 157 -9.24 -5.82 8.66
N LEU A 158 -7.98 -5.45 8.90
CA LEU A 158 -6.84 -6.36 8.78
C LEU A 158 -6.96 -7.54 9.75
N HIS A 159 -7.33 -7.29 11.01
CA HIS A 159 -7.61 -8.38 11.95
C HIS A 159 -8.69 -9.32 11.41
N VAL A 160 -9.80 -8.78 10.89
CA VAL A 160 -10.89 -9.57 10.29
C VAL A 160 -10.43 -10.36 9.08
N LEU A 161 -9.53 -9.80 8.26
CA LEU A 161 -8.93 -10.48 7.11
C LEU A 161 -8.04 -11.65 7.53
N LEU A 162 -7.22 -11.47 8.56
CA LEU A 162 -6.27 -12.47 9.03
C LEU A 162 -6.92 -13.59 9.86
N LEU A 163 -8.01 -13.29 10.57
CA LEU A 163 -8.61 -14.19 11.55
C LEU A 163 -8.95 -15.60 11.01
N PRO A 164 -9.51 -15.77 9.80
CA PRO A 164 -9.77 -17.09 9.22
C PRO A 164 -8.50 -17.82 8.72
N HIS A 165 -7.41 -17.10 8.47
CA HIS A 165 -6.21 -17.62 7.81
C HIS A 165 -5.10 -17.98 8.81
N ALA A 166 -4.91 -17.15 9.84
CA ALA A 166 -3.81 -17.25 10.79
C ALA A 166 -4.27 -17.54 12.22
N GLY A 167 -5.58 -17.53 12.49
CA GLY A 167 -6.15 -17.67 13.82
C GLY A 167 -6.03 -16.40 14.67
N ARG A 168 -6.68 -16.41 15.85
CA ARG A 168 -6.89 -15.20 16.67
C ARG A 168 -5.60 -14.51 17.11
N ARG A 169 -4.61 -15.28 17.56
CA ARG A 169 -3.35 -14.73 18.07
C ARG A 169 -2.57 -14.02 16.98
N ALA A 170 -2.31 -14.69 15.86
CA ALA A 170 -1.57 -14.12 14.74
C ALA A 170 -2.32 -12.96 14.08
N ALA A 171 -3.65 -13.04 13.96
CA ALA A 171 -4.47 -11.94 13.45
C ALA A 171 -4.42 -10.70 14.36
N THR A 172 -4.41 -10.88 15.69
CA THR A 172 -4.27 -9.77 16.64
C THR A 172 -2.87 -9.17 16.55
N LEU A 173 -1.82 -10.01 16.55
CA LEU A 173 -0.44 -9.54 16.45
C LEU A 173 -0.16 -8.85 15.11
N GLY A 174 -0.64 -9.36 13.98
CA GLY A 174 -0.48 -8.72 12.68
C GLY A 174 -1.15 -7.35 12.60
N ALA A 175 -2.36 -7.21 13.18
CA ALA A 175 -3.04 -5.93 13.28
C ALA A 175 -2.31 -4.94 14.22
N VAL A 176 -1.79 -5.42 15.35
CA VAL A 176 -0.94 -4.63 16.24
C VAL A 176 0.32 -4.17 15.51
N LEU A 177 1.04 -5.06 14.82
CA LEU A 177 2.25 -4.74 14.06
C LEU A 177 1.97 -3.70 12.97
N LEU A 178 0.81 -3.69 12.33
CA LEU A 178 0.42 -2.60 11.43
C LEU A 178 0.31 -1.27 12.20
N ALA A 179 -0.41 -1.28 13.33
CA ALA A 179 -0.67 -0.10 14.14
C ALA A 179 0.62 0.57 14.66
N ILE A 180 1.65 -0.24 14.97
CA ILE A 180 2.96 0.20 15.48
C ILE A 180 4.09 0.08 14.45
N SER A 181 3.78 -0.12 13.17
CA SER A 181 4.78 -0.30 12.12
C SER A 181 5.75 0.91 12.03
N PRO A 182 6.93 0.75 11.42
CA PRO A 182 7.87 1.87 11.25
C PRO A 182 7.23 3.08 10.57
N MET A 183 6.35 2.85 9.58
CA MET A 183 5.62 3.88 8.85
C MET A 183 4.30 4.29 9.52
N SER A 184 4.08 3.96 10.79
CA SER A 184 2.79 4.14 11.45
C SER A 184 2.40 5.61 11.69
N PHE A 185 3.35 6.55 11.59
CA PHE A 185 3.05 7.98 11.59
C PHE A 185 2.16 8.41 10.41
N LEU A 186 2.11 7.61 9.33
CA LEU A 186 1.23 7.86 8.17
C LEU A 186 -0.27 7.75 8.51
N PHE A 187 -0.59 7.15 9.65
CA PHE A 187 -1.95 7.15 10.19
C PHE A 187 -2.32 8.45 10.94
N THR A 188 -1.37 9.39 11.06
CA THR A 188 -1.54 10.69 11.73
C THR A 188 -1.46 11.85 10.75
N VAL A 189 -0.55 11.81 9.78
CA VAL A 189 -0.38 12.87 8.77
C VAL A 189 -1.53 12.87 7.76
N THR A 190 -1.69 13.96 7.01
CA THR A 190 -2.84 14.21 6.13
C THR A 190 -2.75 13.46 4.79
N TYR A 191 -2.65 12.14 4.88
CA TYR A 191 -2.31 11.24 3.78
C TYR A 191 -3.43 10.21 3.50
N ALA A 192 -3.60 9.83 2.23
CA ALA A 192 -4.67 8.91 1.81
C ALA A 192 -4.43 7.43 2.18
N GLU A 193 -3.24 7.07 2.67
CA GLU A 193 -2.79 5.73 3.06
C GLU A 193 -3.84 5.00 3.88
N SER A 194 -4.30 5.63 4.97
CA SER A 194 -5.24 5.04 5.92
C SER A 194 -6.57 4.67 5.24
N THR A 195 -7.06 5.57 4.39
CA THR A 195 -8.30 5.40 3.63
C THR A 195 -8.16 4.31 2.57
N PHE A 196 -7.02 4.28 1.87
CA PHE A 196 -6.73 3.22 0.90
C PHE A 196 -6.65 1.85 1.58
N LEU A 197 -5.94 1.74 2.72
CA LEU A 197 -5.75 0.47 3.42
C LEU A 197 -7.06 -0.13 3.92
N VAL A 198 -7.96 0.67 4.50
CA VAL A 198 -9.26 0.15 4.95
C VAL A 198 -10.11 -0.38 3.78
N LEU A 199 -10.09 0.32 2.63
CA LEU A 199 -10.81 -0.11 1.42
C LEU A 199 -10.19 -1.36 0.81
N VAL A 200 -8.85 -1.41 0.69
CA VAL A 200 -8.11 -2.59 0.18
C VAL A 200 -8.35 -3.79 1.07
N PHE A 201 -8.16 -3.68 2.39
CA PHE A 201 -8.39 -4.82 3.29
C PHE A 201 -9.86 -5.23 3.29
N GLY A 202 -10.79 -4.29 3.20
CA GLY A 202 -12.21 -4.58 3.04
C GLY A 202 -12.51 -5.32 1.74
N ALA A 203 -11.90 -4.90 0.63
CA ALA A 203 -12.01 -5.57 -0.66
C ALA A 203 -11.43 -6.99 -0.59
N LEU A 204 -10.28 -7.18 0.05
CA LEU A 204 -9.71 -8.52 0.26
C LEU A 204 -10.61 -9.41 1.14
N VAL A 205 -11.26 -8.85 2.17
CA VAL A 205 -12.28 -9.56 2.96
C VAL A 205 -13.47 -9.93 2.08
N ALA A 206 -13.93 -9.04 1.20
CA ALA A 206 -15.01 -9.32 0.27
C ALA A 206 -14.62 -10.39 -0.76
N MET A 207 -13.41 -10.33 -1.31
CA MET A 207 -12.83 -11.28 -2.26
C MET A 207 -12.74 -12.69 -1.67
N THR A 208 -12.13 -12.83 -0.49
CA THR A 208 -12.00 -14.13 0.22
C THR A 208 -13.35 -14.72 0.61
N ARG A 209 -14.38 -13.88 0.76
CA ARG A 209 -15.77 -14.28 1.04
C ARG A 209 -16.66 -14.36 -0.21
N GLN A 210 -16.09 -14.22 -1.41
CA GLN A 210 -16.82 -14.23 -2.70
C GLN A 210 -17.98 -13.21 -2.77
N ARG A 211 -17.87 -12.09 -2.06
CA ARG A 211 -18.84 -10.99 -2.09
C ARG A 211 -18.44 -9.99 -3.17
N TYR A 212 -18.54 -10.39 -4.44
CA TYR A 212 -18.00 -9.63 -5.57
C TYR A 212 -18.62 -8.23 -5.75
N ALA A 213 -19.89 -8.03 -5.41
CA ALA A 213 -20.50 -6.70 -5.43
C ALA A 213 -19.85 -5.75 -4.41
N LEU A 214 -19.63 -6.21 -3.18
CA LEU A 214 -18.92 -5.44 -2.16
C LEU A 214 -17.47 -5.20 -2.55
N PHE A 215 -16.81 -6.20 -3.15
CA PHE A 215 -15.46 -6.04 -3.70
C PHE A 215 -15.43 -4.92 -4.76
N ALA A 216 -16.38 -4.91 -5.70
CA ALA A 216 -16.46 -3.89 -6.74
C ALA A 216 -16.64 -2.50 -6.13
N VAL A 217 -17.58 -2.32 -5.19
CA VAL A 217 -17.79 -1.02 -4.52
C VAL A 217 -16.52 -0.54 -3.82
N LEU A 218 -15.90 -1.40 -3.00
CA LEU A 218 -14.69 -1.01 -2.26
C LEU A 218 -13.50 -0.76 -3.18
N GLY A 219 -13.32 -1.58 -4.22
CA GLY A 219 -12.24 -1.44 -5.19
C GLY A 219 -12.40 -0.21 -6.09
N VAL A 220 -13.62 0.14 -6.50
CA VAL A 220 -13.91 1.37 -7.25
C VAL A 220 -13.58 2.59 -6.39
N VAL A 221 -14.02 2.64 -5.13
CA VAL A 221 -13.67 3.75 -4.24
C VAL A 221 -12.16 3.79 -3.98
N ALA A 222 -11.51 2.64 -3.80
CA ALA A 222 -10.05 2.56 -3.62
C ALA A 222 -9.29 3.13 -4.83
N ALA A 223 -9.77 2.92 -6.06
CA ALA A 223 -9.17 3.47 -7.28
C ALA A 223 -9.09 5.00 -7.30
N PHE A 224 -10.00 5.66 -6.58
CA PHE A 224 -10.02 7.12 -6.43
C PHE A 224 -9.44 7.59 -5.09
N THR A 225 -8.71 6.74 -4.36
CA THR A 225 -7.90 7.18 -3.21
C THR A 225 -6.44 7.36 -3.58
N ARG A 226 -5.85 6.42 -4.33
CA ARG A 226 -4.43 6.37 -4.70
C ARG A 226 -4.20 5.45 -5.92
N PRO A 227 -3.06 5.56 -6.64
CA PRO A 227 -2.65 4.54 -7.61
C PRO A 227 -2.46 3.19 -6.90
N GLY A 228 -2.94 2.11 -7.51
CA GLY A 228 -2.77 0.75 -6.97
C GLY A 228 -3.99 -0.16 -7.07
N ALA A 229 -5.18 0.38 -7.34
CA ALA A 229 -6.40 -0.43 -7.42
C ALA A 229 -6.40 -1.47 -8.56
N LEU A 230 -5.59 -1.28 -9.62
CA LEU A 230 -5.40 -2.29 -10.66
C LEU A 230 -4.85 -3.62 -10.09
N ALA A 231 -4.07 -3.56 -9.01
CA ALA A 231 -3.62 -4.76 -8.30
C ALA A 231 -4.79 -5.55 -7.69
N LEU A 232 -5.88 -4.89 -7.25
CA LEU A 232 -7.07 -5.57 -6.73
C LEU A 232 -7.76 -6.35 -7.84
N ALA A 233 -7.99 -5.70 -9.00
CA ALA A 233 -8.59 -6.35 -10.16
C ALA A 233 -7.74 -7.55 -10.61
N PHE A 234 -6.42 -7.38 -10.68
CA PHE A 234 -5.51 -8.46 -11.04
C PHE A 234 -5.51 -9.60 -10.01
N ALA A 235 -5.51 -9.29 -8.71
CA ALA A 235 -5.60 -10.29 -7.65
C ALA A 235 -6.90 -11.11 -7.74
N LEU A 236 -8.04 -10.45 -8.01
CA LEU A 236 -9.32 -11.13 -8.17
C LEU A 236 -9.32 -12.06 -9.39
N VAL A 237 -8.82 -11.61 -10.54
CA VAL A 237 -8.71 -12.45 -11.74
C VAL A 237 -7.79 -13.64 -11.48
N LEU A 238 -6.61 -13.40 -10.90
CA LEU A 238 -5.64 -14.46 -10.60
C LEU A 238 -6.20 -15.48 -9.62
N LEU A 239 -6.85 -15.04 -8.54
CA LEU A 239 -7.50 -15.92 -7.58
C LEU A 239 -8.63 -16.72 -8.24
N HIS A 240 -9.44 -16.07 -9.07
CA HIS A 240 -10.53 -16.72 -9.80
C HIS A 240 -10.01 -17.80 -10.73
N LEU A 241 -8.93 -17.54 -11.47
CA LEU A 241 -8.26 -18.51 -12.34
C LEU A 241 -7.71 -19.71 -11.55
N VAL A 242 -7.06 -19.46 -10.40
CA VAL A 242 -6.56 -20.52 -9.52
C VAL A 242 -7.71 -21.39 -9.02
N ARG A 243 -8.82 -20.78 -8.59
CA ARG A 243 -10.00 -21.50 -8.12
C ARG A 243 -10.69 -22.30 -9.24
N ALA A 244 -10.82 -21.71 -10.43
CA ALA A 244 -11.41 -22.37 -11.59
C ALA A 244 -10.58 -23.59 -12.02
N ARG A 245 -9.24 -23.47 -12.08
CA ARG A 245 -8.32 -24.59 -12.39
C ARG A 245 -8.38 -25.72 -11.36
N ARG A 246 -8.73 -25.41 -10.11
CA ARG A 246 -8.92 -26.38 -9.03
C ARG A 246 -10.34 -26.96 -8.97
N GLY A 247 -11.22 -26.63 -9.91
CA GLY A 247 -12.62 -27.08 -9.92
C GLY A 247 -13.48 -26.50 -8.78
N LEU A 248 -13.02 -25.41 -8.13
CA LEU A 248 -13.71 -24.78 -7.00
C LEU A 248 -14.74 -23.73 -7.42
N VAL A 249 -14.88 -23.48 -8.72
CA VAL A 249 -15.89 -22.59 -9.31
C VAL A 249 -16.88 -23.47 -10.06
N GLN A 250 -18.10 -23.57 -9.57
CA GLN A 250 -19.10 -24.51 -10.09
C GLN A 250 -20.18 -23.85 -10.95
N HIS A 251 -20.38 -22.54 -10.81
CA HIS A 251 -21.52 -21.85 -11.40
C HIS A 251 -21.10 -20.70 -12.31
N ARG A 252 -21.73 -20.61 -13.49
CA ARG A 252 -21.54 -19.49 -14.44
C ARG A 252 -21.73 -18.11 -13.80
N ARG A 253 -22.66 -18.00 -12.84
CA ARG A 253 -22.92 -16.76 -12.09
C ARG A 253 -21.70 -16.29 -11.31
N GLU A 254 -20.90 -17.20 -10.74
CA GLU A 254 -19.67 -16.85 -10.03
C GLU A 254 -18.62 -16.28 -11.00
N HIS A 255 -18.47 -16.87 -12.19
CA HIS A 255 -17.58 -16.33 -13.23
C HIS A 255 -17.99 -14.91 -13.64
N VAL A 256 -19.27 -14.71 -13.95
CA VAL A 256 -19.78 -13.39 -14.38
C VAL A 256 -19.62 -12.36 -13.26
N ALA A 257 -19.91 -12.72 -12.02
CA ALA A 257 -19.78 -11.80 -10.89
C ALA A 257 -18.31 -11.43 -10.60
N ALA A 258 -17.40 -12.40 -10.62
CA ALA A 258 -15.98 -12.14 -10.41
C ALA A 258 -15.37 -11.29 -11.54
N LEU A 259 -15.66 -11.62 -12.81
CA LEU A 259 -15.18 -10.87 -13.95
C LEU A 259 -15.80 -9.47 -14.00
N GLY A 260 -17.10 -9.34 -13.78
CA GLY A 260 -17.77 -8.04 -13.73
C GLY A 260 -17.21 -7.13 -12.63
N ALA A 261 -16.93 -7.68 -11.46
CA ALA A 261 -16.29 -6.93 -10.37
C ALA A 261 -14.84 -6.54 -10.71
N ALA A 262 -14.06 -7.43 -11.32
CA ALA A 262 -12.70 -7.11 -11.78
C ALA A 262 -12.72 -6.01 -12.84
N THR A 263 -13.60 -6.13 -13.84
CA THR A 263 -13.79 -5.11 -14.89
C THR A 263 -14.18 -3.76 -14.30
N ALA A 264 -15.12 -3.72 -13.36
CA ALA A 264 -15.52 -2.46 -12.72
C ALA A 264 -14.32 -1.77 -12.03
N VAL A 265 -13.50 -2.52 -11.30
CA VAL A 265 -12.31 -1.99 -10.64
C VAL A 265 -11.23 -1.59 -11.65
N THR A 266 -11.05 -2.35 -12.73
CA THR A 266 -10.13 -1.99 -13.83
C THR A 266 -10.55 -0.69 -14.49
N LEU A 267 -11.84 -0.55 -14.85
CA LEU A 267 -12.36 0.68 -15.46
C LEU A 267 -12.19 1.87 -14.52
N ALA A 268 -12.47 1.72 -13.23
CA ALA A 268 -12.24 2.77 -12.24
C ALA A 268 -10.74 3.13 -12.11
N GLY A 269 -9.85 2.13 -12.09
CA GLY A 269 -8.40 2.34 -12.04
C GLY A 269 -7.82 3.02 -13.28
N LEU A 270 -8.50 2.92 -14.43
CA LEU A 270 -8.12 3.58 -15.69
C LEU A 270 -8.89 4.88 -15.94
N ALA A 271 -9.89 5.21 -15.12
CA ALA A 271 -10.72 6.39 -15.31
C ALA A 271 -9.96 7.69 -15.00
N TRP A 272 -9.08 7.68 -14.01
CA TRP A 272 -8.40 8.90 -13.56
C TRP A 272 -7.54 9.58 -14.64
N PRO A 273 -6.70 8.85 -15.41
CA PRO A 273 -6.01 9.44 -16.57
C PRO A 273 -6.96 10.07 -17.59
N VAL A 274 -8.12 9.45 -17.85
CA VAL A 274 -9.12 9.96 -18.79
C VAL A 274 -9.75 11.25 -18.25
N VAL A 275 -10.11 11.28 -16.96
CA VAL A 275 -10.66 12.48 -16.31
C VAL A 275 -9.66 13.63 -16.37
N ALA A 276 -8.38 13.37 -16.04
CA ALA A 276 -7.33 14.37 -16.13
C ALA A 276 -7.21 14.93 -17.56
N GLY A 277 -7.21 14.06 -18.58
CA GLY A 277 -7.09 14.52 -19.95
C GLY A 277 -8.30 15.28 -20.49
N LEU A 278 -9.51 14.93 -20.04
CA LEU A 278 -10.72 15.67 -20.40
C LEU A 278 -10.78 17.05 -19.75
N VAL A 279 -10.40 17.17 -18.47
CA VAL A 279 -10.46 18.45 -17.75
C VAL A 279 -9.36 19.41 -18.19
N THR A 280 -8.16 18.89 -18.44
CA THR A 280 -7.00 19.71 -18.84
C THR A 280 -6.89 19.95 -20.34
N GLY A 281 -7.70 19.29 -21.15
CA GLY A 281 -7.58 19.29 -22.61
C GLY A 281 -6.33 18.57 -23.14
N ARG A 282 -5.57 17.87 -22.29
CA ARG A 282 -4.31 17.18 -22.63
C ARG A 282 -4.41 15.68 -22.40
N ALA A 283 -4.42 14.89 -23.47
CA ALA A 283 -4.57 13.42 -23.38
C ALA A 283 -3.49 12.72 -22.52
N ASP A 284 -2.30 13.31 -22.41
CA ASP A 284 -1.15 12.83 -21.65
C ASP A 284 -1.09 13.35 -20.20
N ALA A 285 -2.05 14.17 -19.76
CA ALA A 285 -1.96 14.97 -18.53
C ALA A 285 -1.55 14.19 -17.28
N TYR A 286 -2.15 13.02 -17.06
CA TYR A 286 -1.83 12.20 -15.90
C TYR A 286 -0.44 11.56 -16.03
N LEU A 287 -0.08 11.09 -17.23
CA LEU A 287 1.24 10.50 -17.45
C LEU A 287 2.35 11.54 -17.26
N ALA A 288 2.19 12.74 -17.84
CA ALA A 288 3.13 13.84 -17.68
C ALA A 288 3.30 14.23 -16.20
N THR A 289 2.19 14.34 -15.47
CA THR A 289 2.17 14.60 -14.02
C THR A 289 2.89 13.51 -13.22
N GLU A 290 2.66 12.23 -13.50
CA GLU A 290 3.35 11.13 -12.81
C GLU A 290 4.85 11.07 -13.14
N THR A 291 5.23 11.35 -14.39
CA THR A 291 6.64 11.35 -14.80
C THR A 291 7.44 12.51 -14.21
N ALA A 292 6.81 13.64 -13.90
CA ALA A 292 7.46 14.77 -13.20
C ALA A 292 8.11 14.34 -11.87
N TRP A 293 7.55 13.35 -11.19
CA TRP A 293 8.12 12.77 -9.97
C TRP A 293 9.28 11.81 -10.23
N GLN A 294 9.31 11.18 -11.40
CA GLN A 294 10.32 10.17 -11.76
C GLN A 294 11.58 10.78 -12.37
N GLN A 295 11.44 11.96 -12.99
CA GLN A 295 12.52 12.66 -13.69
C GLN A 295 13.70 12.98 -12.76
N GLU A 296 13.44 13.28 -11.48
CA GLU A 296 14.48 13.51 -10.46
C GLU A 296 15.42 12.31 -10.26
N TYR A 297 14.93 11.09 -10.53
CA TYR A 297 15.66 9.85 -10.27
C TYR A 297 16.12 9.13 -11.53
N THR A 298 15.41 9.32 -12.64
CA THR A 298 15.60 8.54 -13.87
C THR A 298 15.81 9.40 -15.12
N GLY A 299 15.80 10.73 -14.97
CA GLY A 299 15.88 11.68 -16.07
C GLY A 299 14.67 11.66 -16.99
N HIS A 300 14.80 12.29 -18.16
CA HIS A 300 13.71 12.53 -19.11
C HIS A 300 13.44 11.37 -20.08
N ALA A 301 13.78 10.13 -19.71
CA ALA A 301 13.81 8.98 -20.64
C ALA A 301 12.43 8.36 -21.00
N GLY A 302 11.33 9.09 -20.78
CA GLY A 302 9.95 8.61 -20.94
C GLY A 302 9.59 7.43 -20.01
N PHE A 303 8.30 7.15 -19.83
CA PHE A 303 7.85 6.03 -19.00
C PHE A 303 7.69 4.74 -19.80
N VAL A 304 8.34 3.66 -19.37
CA VAL A 304 8.13 2.31 -19.88
C VAL A 304 7.85 1.37 -18.71
N PRO A 305 6.71 0.66 -18.68
CA PRO A 305 6.41 -0.26 -17.60
C PRO A 305 7.52 -1.29 -17.35
N PHE A 306 7.68 -1.70 -16.10
CA PHE A 306 8.67 -2.66 -15.61
C PHE A 306 10.14 -2.22 -15.70
N THR A 307 10.45 -1.08 -16.31
CA THR A 307 11.80 -0.50 -16.33
C THR A 307 12.19 0.35 -15.12
N PRO A 308 11.28 0.99 -14.34
CA PRO A 308 11.66 1.93 -13.28
C PRO A 308 12.67 1.40 -12.25
N TRP A 309 12.48 0.17 -11.78
CA TRP A 309 13.38 -0.46 -10.80
C TRP A 309 14.79 -0.66 -11.34
N PHE A 310 14.90 -1.11 -12.60
CA PHE A 310 16.18 -1.33 -13.26
C PHE A 310 16.89 -0.01 -13.51
N ARG A 311 16.18 1.00 -14.02
CA ARG A 311 16.74 2.33 -14.29
C ARG A 311 17.28 2.98 -13.03
N PHE A 312 16.49 2.97 -11.94
CA PHE A 312 16.93 3.51 -10.66
C PHE A 312 18.15 2.76 -10.12
N ALA A 313 18.10 1.42 -10.08
CA ALA A 313 19.19 0.62 -9.55
C ALA A 313 20.48 0.81 -10.37
N SER A 314 20.39 0.89 -11.69
CA SER A 314 21.53 1.16 -12.55
C SER A 314 22.08 2.58 -12.35
N ALA A 315 21.23 3.59 -12.22
CA ALA A 315 21.65 4.97 -11.96
C ALA A 315 22.46 5.10 -10.66
N VAL A 316 22.09 4.33 -9.62
CA VAL A 316 22.75 4.38 -8.31
C VAL A 316 23.97 3.47 -8.22
N LEU A 317 23.90 2.25 -8.76
CA LEU A 317 24.90 1.21 -8.50
C LEU A 317 25.95 1.07 -9.60
N ASP A 318 25.59 1.30 -10.87
CA ASP A 318 26.53 1.08 -11.97
C ASP A 318 27.75 2.01 -11.90
N PRO A 319 27.66 3.28 -11.45
CA PRO A 319 28.83 4.14 -11.23
C PRO A 319 29.82 3.63 -10.17
N VAL A 320 29.37 2.81 -9.22
CA VAL A 320 30.16 2.36 -8.06
C VAL A 320 30.65 0.93 -8.23
N LEU A 321 29.79 0.04 -8.75
CA LEU A 321 30.02 -1.41 -8.81
C LEU A 321 30.28 -1.91 -10.24
N GLY A 322 30.18 -1.02 -11.24
CA GLY A 322 30.41 -1.32 -12.65
C GLY A 322 29.12 -1.57 -13.45
N PRO A 323 29.19 -1.53 -14.79
CA PRO A 323 28.02 -1.63 -15.66
C PRO A 323 27.19 -2.90 -15.42
N GLY A 324 25.87 -2.73 -15.25
CA GLY A 324 24.93 -3.83 -15.08
C GLY A 324 24.72 -4.31 -13.64
N ALA A 325 25.40 -3.72 -12.64
CA ALA A 325 25.22 -4.06 -11.24
C ALA A 325 23.76 -3.85 -10.77
N GLY A 326 23.13 -2.76 -11.19
CA GLY A 326 21.72 -2.48 -10.91
C GLY A 326 20.77 -3.55 -11.46
N VAL A 327 21.01 -3.98 -12.71
CA VAL A 327 20.22 -5.03 -13.36
C VAL A 327 20.35 -6.36 -12.62
N VAL A 328 21.57 -6.74 -12.23
CA VAL A 328 21.82 -7.97 -11.47
C VAL A 328 21.07 -7.93 -10.13
N LEU A 329 21.16 -6.83 -9.38
CA LEU A 329 20.47 -6.70 -8.09
C LEU A 329 18.96 -6.87 -8.23
N VAL A 330 18.33 -6.15 -9.16
CA VAL A 330 16.88 -6.21 -9.36
C VAL A 330 16.46 -7.61 -9.80
N THR A 331 17.22 -8.26 -10.68
CA THR A 331 16.96 -9.64 -11.12
C THR A 331 17.02 -10.62 -9.95
N LEU A 332 18.03 -10.50 -9.07
CA LEU A 332 18.15 -11.33 -7.87
C LEU A 332 17.00 -11.10 -6.87
N LEU A 333 16.57 -9.85 -6.70
CA LEU A 333 15.44 -9.49 -5.84
C LEU A 333 14.13 -10.10 -6.36
N LEU A 334 13.86 -9.97 -7.67
CA LEU A 334 12.69 -10.57 -8.31
C LEU A 334 12.74 -12.10 -8.25
N GLY A 335 13.89 -12.71 -8.54
CA GLY A 335 14.10 -14.16 -8.44
C GLY A 335 13.83 -14.68 -7.02
N THR A 336 14.35 -14.00 -6.00
CA THR A 336 14.10 -14.36 -4.60
C THR A 336 12.62 -14.24 -4.24
N THR A 337 11.96 -13.18 -4.71
CA THR A 337 10.51 -12.97 -4.50
C THR A 337 9.71 -14.10 -5.12
N VAL A 338 10.03 -14.50 -6.36
CA VAL A 338 9.39 -15.63 -7.05
C VAL A 338 9.58 -16.94 -6.27
N VAL A 339 10.79 -17.21 -5.76
CA VAL A 339 11.05 -18.42 -4.95
C VAL A 339 10.21 -18.42 -3.66
N VAL A 340 10.12 -17.30 -2.96
CA VAL A 340 9.31 -17.17 -1.74
C VAL A 340 7.83 -17.36 -2.04
N VAL A 341 7.32 -16.76 -3.11
CA VAL A 341 5.93 -16.90 -3.56
C VAL A 341 5.63 -18.35 -3.94
N ALA A 342 6.49 -18.99 -4.73
CA ALA A 342 6.32 -20.37 -5.18
C ALA A 342 6.22 -21.34 -4.00
N ARG A 343 7.06 -21.16 -2.96
CA ARG A 343 7.00 -21.94 -1.72
C ARG A 343 5.70 -21.75 -0.94
N ARG A 344 5.08 -20.58 -1.04
CA ARG A 344 3.85 -20.22 -0.32
C ARG A 344 2.57 -20.44 -1.14
N TRP A 345 2.69 -20.75 -2.42
CA TRP A 345 1.56 -20.86 -3.34
C TRP A 345 0.55 -21.96 -2.96
N ASN A 346 1.05 -23.06 -2.39
CA ASN A 346 0.23 -24.18 -1.95
C ASN A 346 -0.05 -24.18 -0.43
N ALA A 347 0.42 -23.17 0.31
CA ALA A 347 0.16 -23.08 1.74
C ALA A 347 -1.30 -22.64 2.02
N PRO A 348 -1.88 -23.01 3.19
CA PRO A 348 -3.15 -22.45 3.64
C PRO A 348 -3.10 -20.92 3.63
N GLY A 349 -4.08 -20.27 2.99
CA GLY A 349 -4.09 -18.80 2.82
C GLY A 349 -3.53 -18.28 1.50
N ALA A 350 -3.44 -19.13 0.46
CA ALA A 350 -3.04 -18.75 -0.89
C ALA A 350 -3.72 -17.47 -1.43
N ASP A 351 -4.96 -17.19 -1.01
CA ASP A 351 -5.69 -15.96 -1.37
C ASP A 351 -4.92 -14.68 -1.02
N LEU A 352 -4.21 -14.66 0.12
CA LEU A 352 -3.40 -13.52 0.55
C LEU A 352 -2.04 -13.47 -0.17
N THR A 353 -1.50 -14.63 -0.55
CA THR A 353 -0.32 -14.72 -1.43
C THR A 353 -0.62 -14.16 -2.80
N VAL A 354 -1.80 -14.46 -3.37
CA VAL A 354 -2.25 -13.90 -4.66
C VAL A 354 -2.30 -12.38 -4.62
N TRP A 355 -2.83 -11.80 -3.53
CA TRP A 355 -2.80 -10.35 -3.34
C TRP A 355 -1.37 -9.79 -3.31
N ALA A 356 -0.48 -10.41 -2.52
CA ALA A 356 0.90 -9.96 -2.42
C ALA A 356 1.61 -9.99 -3.78
N VAL A 357 1.40 -11.04 -4.57
CA VAL A 357 1.92 -11.16 -5.95
C VAL A 357 1.37 -10.07 -6.85
N ALA A 358 0.06 -9.87 -6.86
CA ALA A 358 -0.57 -8.88 -7.72
C ALA A 358 -0.12 -7.45 -7.40
N TYR A 359 0.00 -7.13 -6.11
CA TYR A 359 0.42 -5.81 -5.66
C TYR A 359 1.93 -5.57 -5.88
N LEU A 360 2.79 -6.56 -5.62
CA LEU A 360 4.20 -6.45 -5.96
C LEU A 360 4.43 -6.32 -7.47
N ALA A 361 3.70 -7.09 -8.29
CA ALA A 361 3.77 -6.97 -9.74
C ALA A 361 3.37 -5.55 -10.21
N TYR A 362 2.34 -4.97 -9.60
CA TYR A 362 1.95 -3.57 -9.85
C TYR A 362 3.08 -2.60 -9.49
N LEU A 363 3.69 -2.72 -8.31
CA LEU A 363 4.80 -1.84 -7.90
C LEU A 363 6.02 -1.98 -8.83
N VAL A 364 6.37 -3.19 -9.25
CA VAL A 364 7.45 -3.44 -10.22
C VAL A 364 7.12 -2.79 -11.57
N ALA A 365 5.85 -2.86 -11.99
CA ALA A 365 5.41 -2.34 -13.28
C ALA A 365 5.51 -0.81 -13.37
N VAL A 366 5.14 -0.07 -12.33
CA VAL A 366 4.93 1.39 -12.49
C VAL A 366 5.75 2.27 -11.55
N PHE A 367 6.30 1.75 -10.46
CA PHE A 367 6.86 2.57 -9.40
C PHE A 367 8.40 2.63 -9.45
N VAL A 368 8.98 3.81 -9.29
CA VAL A 368 10.42 4.02 -9.07
C VAL A 368 10.75 3.78 -7.59
N PRO A 369 11.67 2.87 -7.22
CA PRO A 369 11.93 2.50 -5.83
C PRO A 369 12.71 3.57 -5.03
N GLN A 370 12.05 4.69 -4.76
CA GLN A 370 12.56 5.84 -3.99
C GLN A 370 12.16 5.77 -2.51
N HIS A 371 12.37 6.84 -1.74
CA HIS A 371 12.09 6.88 -0.29
C HIS A 371 10.64 6.50 0.09
N SER A 372 9.68 6.79 -0.81
CA SER A 372 8.27 6.39 -0.68
C SER A 372 8.03 4.87 -0.79
N THR A 373 9.02 4.06 -1.15
CA THR A 373 8.86 2.60 -1.26
C THR A 373 8.29 1.99 0.02
N PHE A 374 8.83 2.37 1.19
CA PHE A 374 8.44 1.77 2.46
C PHE A 374 6.97 1.98 2.81
N ARG A 375 6.42 3.17 2.52
CA ARG A 375 4.98 3.44 2.71
C ARG A 375 4.12 2.67 1.73
N LEU A 376 4.58 2.50 0.49
CA LEU A 376 3.86 1.73 -0.52
C LEU A 376 3.84 0.23 -0.22
N LEU A 377 4.65 -0.29 0.70
CA LEU A 377 4.59 -1.68 1.13
C LEU A 377 3.49 -1.95 2.18
N LEU A 378 2.86 -0.92 2.76
CA LEU A 378 1.79 -1.09 3.77
C LEU A 378 0.63 -1.99 3.32
N PRO A 379 0.17 -1.99 2.05
CA PRO A 379 -0.88 -2.91 1.60
C PRO A 379 -0.49 -4.39 1.66
N LEU A 380 0.81 -4.70 1.84
CA LEU A 380 1.31 -6.06 2.12
C LEU A 380 1.18 -6.45 3.60
N ALA A 381 0.56 -5.62 4.45
CA ALA A 381 0.33 -5.92 5.87
C ALA A 381 -0.36 -7.26 6.19
N PRO A 382 -1.13 -7.92 5.29
CA PRO A 382 -1.54 -9.31 5.53
C PRO A 382 -0.37 -10.26 5.83
N ALA A 383 0.84 -9.98 5.33
CA ALA A 383 2.04 -10.74 5.67
C ALA A 383 2.47 -10.59 7.14
N LEU A 384 2.03 -9.56 7.88
CA LEU A 384 2.33 -9.38 9.30
C LEU A 384 1.67 -10.46 10.19
N GLY A 385 0.67 -11.17 9.68
CA GLY A 385 0.08 -12.35 10.33
C GLY A 385 0.90 -13.64 10.19
N ASP A 386 2.05 -13.60 9.51
CA ASP A 386 2.84 -14.79 9.24
C ASP A 386 3.37 -15.49 10.51
N PRO A 387 3.38 -16.83 10.58
CA PRO A 387 3.95 -17.57 11.71
C PRO A 387 5.45 -17.32 11.94
N GLY A 388 6.19 -16.88 10.92
CA GLY A 388 7.57 -16.43 11.02
C GLY A 388 7.74 -15.21 11.92
N LEU A 389 6.71 -14.37 12.03
CA LEU A 389 6.68 -13.21 12.93
C LEU A 389 5.92 -13.49 14.22
N THR A 390 4.83 -14.25 14.14
CA THR A 390 3.85 -14.35 15.25
C THR A 390 3.84 -15.70 15.97
N GLY A 391 4.53 -16.71 15.43
CA GLY A 391 4.42 -18.11 15.88
C GLY A 391 4.99 -18.37 17.28
N THR A 392 6.01 -17.63 17.71
CA THR A 392 6.60 -17.75 19.04
C THR A 392 6.57 -16.42 19.79
N ARG A 393 6.60 -16.45 21.13
CA ARG A 393 6.65 -15.22 21.94
C ARG A 393 7.89 -14.38 21.63
N ARG A 394 9.05 -15.04 21.45
CA ARG A 394 10.31 -14.37 21.09
C ARG A 394 10.22 -13.66 19.74
N ARG A 395 9.71 -14.32 18.69
CA ARG A 395 9.55 -13.72 17.36
C ARG A 395 8.59 -12.53 17.40
N ALA A 396 7.47 -12.67 18.11
CA ALA A 396 6.51 -11.58 18.25
C ALA A 396 7.13 -10.37 19.01
N ALA A 397 7.86 -10.63 20.10
CA ALA A 397 8.54 -9.57 20.85
C ALA A 397 9.62 -8.86 20.01
N LEU A 398 10.40 -9.60 19.23
CA LEU A 398 11.38 -9.02 18.30
C LEU A 398 10.71 -8.18 17.21
N ALA A 399 9.61 -8.66 16.62
CA ALA A 399 8.87 -7.91 15.60
C ALA A 399 8.28 -6.62 16.18
N VAL A 400 7.70 -6.67 17.39
CA VAL A 400 7.20 -5.49 18.09
C VAL A 400 8.33 -4.51 18.42
N GLY A 401 9.42 -4.99 19.00
CA GLY A 401 10.58 -4.19 19.35
C GLY A 401 11.20 -3.51 18.13
N ALA A 402 11.40 -4.25 17.04
CA ALA A 402 11.90 -3.71 15.78
C ALA A 402 10.93 -2.66 15.17
N SER A 403 9.62 -2.93 15.22
CA SER A 403 8.62 -1.99 14.69
C SER A 403 8.66 -0.65 15.42
N LEU A 404 8.78 -0.67 16.76
CA LEU A 404 8.90 0.55 17.57
C LEU A 404 10.25 1.25 17.39
N ALA A 405 11.35 0.50 17.40
CA ALA A 405 12.71 1.05 17.29
C ALA A 405 12.98 1.71 15.92
N LEU A 406 12.31 1.25 14.86
CA LEU A 406 12.46 1.82 13.53
C LEU A 406 11.56 3.04 13.28
N GLN A 407 10.61 3.40 14.17
CA GLN A 407 9.77 4.58 13.95
C GLN A 407 10.56 5.89 13.92
N PRO A 408 11.49 6.17 14.87
CA PRO A 408 12.30 7.38 14.80
C PRO A 408 13.14 7.46 13.53
N VAL A 409 13.68 6.31 13.08
CA VAL A 409 14.44 6.22 11.83
C VAL A 409 13.54 6.52 10.63
N ALA A 410 12.33 5.95 10.59
CA ALA A 410 11.38 6.21 9.51
C ALA A 410 10.97 7.69 9.45
N VAL A 411 10.71 8.34 10.59
CA VAL A 411 10.39 9.76 10.63
C VAL A 411 11.61 10.61 10.21
N LEU A 412 12.79 10.39 10.79
CA LEU A 412 13.94 11.23 10.49
C LEU A 412 14.46 10.99 9.06
N ALA A 413 14.74 9.73 8.70
CA ALA A 413 15.43 9.39 7.47
C ALA A 413 14.52 9.32 6.23
N LEU A 414 13.20 9.13 6.38
CA LEU A 414 12.29 9.00 5.23
C LEU A 414 11.31 10.16 5.09
N TRP A 415 11.19 11.02 6.11
CA TRP A 415 10.22 12.12 6.10
C TRP A 415 10.87 13.50 6.28
N VAL A 416 11.93 13.62 7.08
CA VAL A 416 12.54 14.92 7.42
C VAL A 416 13.79 15.21 6.60
N VAL A 417 14.78 14.31 6.64
CA VAL A 417 16.13 14.55 6.08
C VAL A 417 16.18 14.45 4.55
N VAL A 418 15.16 13.87 3.94
CA VAL A 418 15.09 13.63 2.48
C VAL A 418 14.46 14.80 1.72
N ALA A 419 14.10 15.88 2.42
CA ALA A 419 13.65 17.10 1.77
C ALA A 419 14.73 17.59 0.79
N PRO A 420 14.41 17.75 -0.50
CA PRO A 420 15.38 18.13 -1.53
C PRO A 420 16.02 19.50 -1.27
#